data_AF-A0A925KAC7-F1
#
_entry.id   AF-A0A925KAC7-F1
#
_cell.length_a   1.000
_cell.length_b   1.000
_cell.length_c   1.000
_cell.angle_alpha   90.00
_cell.angle_beta   90.00
_cell.angle_gamma   90.00
#
_symmetry.space_group_name_H-M   'P 1'
#
loop_
_entity.id
_entity.type
_entity.pdbx_description
1 polymer ?
#
loop_
_entity_poly.entity_id
_entity_poly.type
_entity_poly.pdbx_seq_one_letter_code
_entity_poly.pdbx_strand_id
1 'polypeptide(L)'
;EGAVWELSLSTMRLRALFVSGNQTAGNNPDNVTVSPRGGVILCEDGGGSTDAFGTGSRLLGLNRDGEAYIFCKNNIELTAAQIGAAGKLVAPGNYRDREFCGACFDPTGRVLFASVQTPGITVAIVGPWRRGNL
;
A
#
# COMPACT_ATOMS: atom_id res chain seq x y z
N GLU A 1 -9.72 -6.45 7.87
CA GLU A 1 -10.82 -5.68 8.49
C GLU A 1 -10.61 -4.19 8.19
N GLY A 2 -11.54 -3.29 8.56
CA GLY A 2 -11.36 -1.84 8.44
C GLY A 2 -12.19 -1.17 7.34
N ALA A 3 -12.17 0.16 7.33
CA ALA A 3 -12.95 0.99 6.43
C ALA A 3 -12.26 2.34 6.18
N VAL A 4 -12.51 2.93 5.01
CA VAL A 4 -12.06 4.27 4.63
C VAL A 4 -13.27 5.16 4.49
N TRP A 5 -13.19 6.34 5.08
CA TRP A 5 -14.29 7.31 5.13
C TRP A 5 -13.90 8.60 4.43
N GLU A 6 -14.84 9.15 3.67
CA GLU A 6 -14.76 10.47 3.07
C GLU A 6 -15.59 11.45 3.89
N LEU A 7 -15.00 12.58 4.30
CA LEU A 7 -15.71 13.69 4.95
C LEU A 7 -15.99 14.80 3.95
N SER A 8 -17.26 15.06 3.66
CA SER A 8 -17.68 16.28 2.94
C SER A 8 -17.87 17.42 3.93
N LEU A 9 -16.99 18.43 3.88
CA LEU A 9 -17.01 19.59 4.78
C LEU A 9 -18.21 20.51 4.55
N SER A 10 -18.72 20.62 3.33
CA SER A 10 -19.87 21.49 3.02
C SER A 10 -21.16 21.00 3.66
N THR A 11 -21.29 19.68 3.85
CA THR A 11 -22.46 19.05 4.46
C THR A 11 -22.17 18.45 5.84
N MET A 12 -20.91 18.44 6.27
CA MET A 12 -20.42 17.74 7.47
C MET A 12 -20.90 16.29 7.55
N ARG A 13 -20.79 15.55 6.44
CA ARG A 13 -21.22 14.15 6.35
C ARG A 13 -20.06 13.23 6.05
N LEU A 14 -20.01 12.12 6.76
CA LEU A 14 -19.14 10.99 6.46
C LEU A 14 -19.84 10.03 5.51
N ARG A 15 -19.14 9.61 4.47
CA ARG A 15 -19.53 8.54 3.56
C ARG A 15 -18.48 7.44 3.63
N ALA A 16 -18.91 6.19 3.77
CA ALA A 16 -17.99 5.07 3.62
C ALA A 16 -17.56 4.99 2.16
N LEU A 17 -16.28 5.23 1.89
CA LEU A 17 -15.71 5.08 0.56
C LEU A 17 -15.36 3.62 0.28
N PHE A 18 -14.89 2.93 1.31
CA PHE A 18 -14.55 1.51 1.26
C PHE A 18 -14.83 0.88 2.62
N VAL A 19 -15.38 -0.33 2.62
CA VAL A 19 -15.57 -1.16 3.83
C VAL A 19 -15.08 -2.55 3.50
N SER A 20 -14.09 -3.04 4.24
CA SER A 20 -13.59 -4.40 4.09
C SER A 20 -14.66 -5.40 4.51
N GLY A 21 -15.18 -6.19 3.56
CA GLY A 21 -16.06 -7.32 3.86
C GLY A 21 -15.33 -8.56 4.38
N ASN A 22 -14.03 -8.69 4.12
CA ASN A 22 -13.16 -9.77 4.59
C ASN A 22 -11.68 -9.39 4.41
N GLN A 23 -10.77 -10.20 4.96
CA GLN A 23 -9.32 -9.96 4.89
C GLN A 23 -8.80 -9.76 3.47
N THR A 24 -9.27 -10.55 2.49
CA THR A 24 -8.77 -10.45 1.11
C THR A 24 -9.25 -9.19 0.40
N ALA A 25 -10.41 -8.63 0.78
CA ALA A 25 -10.90 -7.36 0.27
C ALA A 25 -10.10 -6.17 0.82
N GLY A 26 -9.69 -6.23 2.09
CA GLY A 26 -8.80 -5.26 2.72
C GLY A 26 -8.43 -5.67 4.15
N ASN A 27 -7.17 -5.47 4.52
CA ASN A 27 -6.65 -5.93 5.79
C ASN A 27 -5.98 -4.78 6.56
N ASN A 28 -6.80 -4.09 7.35
CA ASN A 28 -6.43 -2.98 8.22
C ASN A 28 -5.75 -1.86 7.41
N PRO A 29 -6.49 -1.21 6.48
CA PRO A 29 -5.97 -0.04 5.80
C PRO A 29 -5.69 1.06 6.82
N ASP A 30 -4.44 1.52 6.87
CA ASP A 30 -4.00 2.61 7.74
C ASP A 30 -3.76 3.86 6.90
N ASN A 31 -2.55 4.02 6.34
CA ASN A 31 -2.22 5.23 5.58
C ASN A 31 -2.92 5.29 4.21
N VAL A 32 -3.30 6.51 3.82
CA VAL A 32 -3.98 6.82 2.57
C VAL A 32 -3.21 7.86 1.75
N THR A 33 -3.17 7.70 0.43
CA THR A 33 -2.67 8.74 -0.48
C THR A 33 -3.56 8.87 -1.70
N VAL A 34 -3.84 10.12 -2.11
CA VAL A 34 -4.61 10.40 -3.31
C VAL A 34 -3.67 10.56 -4.50
N SER A 35 -3.91 9.80 -5.56
CA SER A 35 -3.24 9.99 -6.84
C SER A 35 -3.70 11.30 -7.50
N PRO A 36 -2.80 12.02 -8.19
CA PRO A 36 -3.18 13.17 -9.03
C PRO A 36 -4.19 12.84 -10.14
N ARG A 37 -4.48 11.56 -10.38
CA ARG A 37 -5.48 11.07 -11.34
C ARG A 37 -6.84 10.70 -10.70
N GLY A 38 -6.96 10.88 -9.38
CA GLY A 38 -8.19 10.71 -8.61
C GLY A 38 -8.41 9.30 -8.04
N GLY A 39 -7.47 8.39 -8.20
CA GLY A 39 -7.43 7.14 -7.44
C GLY A 39 -6.89 7.32 -6.03
N VAL A 40 -7.10 6.34 -5.17
CA VAL A 40 -6.60 6.34 -3.79
C VAL A 40 -5.74 5.11 -3.55
N ILE A 41 -4.56 5.27 -2.96
CA ILE A 41 -3.74 4.19 -2.42
C ILE A 41 -4.06 4.02 -0.95
N LEU A 42 -4.27 2.77 -0.52
CA LEU A 42 -4.34 2.36 0.88
C LEU A 42 -3.13 1.49 1.21
N CYS A 43 -2.53 1.73 2.38
CA CYS A 43 -1.46 0.93 2.92
C CYS A 43 -2.02 -0.05 3.94
N GLU A 44 -1.80 -1.36 3.77
CA GLU A 44 -2.25 -2.36 4.75
C GLU A 44 -1.27 -2.56 5.90
N ASP A 45 -1.83 -2.66 7.12
CA ASP A 45 -1.17 -3.02 8.39
C ASP A 45 -1.89 -4.21 9.07
N GLY A 46 -2.29 -5.20 8.28
CA GLY A 46 -3.03 -6.36 8.78
C GLY A 46 -2.19 -7.61 9.03
N GLY A 47 -0.86 -7.52 9.04
CA GLY A 47 0.04 -8.69 9.18
C GLY A 47 0.08 -9.63 7.96
N GLY A 48 -0.19 -9.08 6.77
CA GLY A 48 -0.19 -9.81 5.50
C GLY A 48 -1.52 -10.47 5.12
N SER A 49 -1.73 -10.66 3.81
CA SER A 49 -2.90 -11.34 3.26
C SER A 49 -2.48 -12.40 2.25
N THR A 50 -3.12 -13.57 2.33
CA THR A 50 -2.92 -14.67 1.39
C THR A 50 -3.98 -14.61 0.31
N ASP A 51 -3.55 -14.48 -0.94
CA ASP A 51 -4.40 -14.50 -2.12
C ASP A 51 -3.68 -15.23 -3.27
N ALA A 52 -4.19 -15.11 -4.51
CA ALA A 52 -3.62 -15.75 -5.68
C ALA A 52 -2.15 -15.36 -5.97
N PHE A 53 -1.64 -14.29 -5.38
CA PHE A 53 -0.25 -13.82 -5.51
C PHE A 53 0.63 -14.20 -4.32
N GLY A 54 0.19 -15.11 -3.45
CA GLY A 54 0.91 -15.55 -2.26
C GLY A 54 0.58 -14.70 -1.02
N THR A 55 1.42 -14.81 0.02
CA THR A 55 1.22 -14.14 1.32
C THR A 55 2.10 -12.90 1.45
N GLY A 56 1.49 -11.77 1.82
CA GLY A 56 2.20 -10.55 2.17
C GLY A 56 1.27 -9.35 2.31
N SER A 57 1.75 -8.27 2.95
CA SER A 57 1.01 -6.99 3.07
C SER A 57 0.93 -6.29 1.72
N ARG A 58 -0.12 -5.49 1.49
CA ARG A 58 -0.41 -4.93 0.17
C ARG A 58 -0.54 -3.42 0.21
N LEU A 59 -0.30 -2.81 -0.95
CA LEU A 59 -0.91 -1.54 -1.30
C LEU A 59 -2.17 -1.86 -2.10
N LEU A 60 -3.30 -1.33 -1.67
CA LEU A 60 -4.55 -1.40 -2.43
C LEU A 60 -4.78 -0.10 -3.17
N GLY A 61 -5.27 -0.20 -4.41
CA GLY A 61 -5.86 0.93 -5.11
C GLY A 61 -7.38 0.93 -4.91
N LEU A 62 -7.98 2.10 -4.67
CA LEU A 62 -9.41 2.32 -4.86
C LEU A 62 -9.63 3.08 -6.15
N ASN A 63 -10.55 2.60 -6.97
CA ASN A 63 -11.06 3.36 -8.11
C ASN A 63 -12.07 4.44 -7.67
N ARG A 64 -12.59 5.21 -8.63
CA ARG A 64 -13.51 6.32 -8.35
C ARG A 64 -14.87 5.85 -7.80
N ASP A 65 -15.20 4.59 -8.00
CA ASP A 65 -16.43 3.96 -7.53
C ASP A 65 -16.24 3.33 -6.12
N GLY A 66 -15.02 3.39 -5.56
CA GLY A 66 -14.69 2.82 -4.24
C GLY A 66 -14.33 1.33 -4.30
N GLU A 67 -14.20 0.75 -5.49
CA GLU A 67 -13.80 -0.65 -5.66
C GLU A 67 -12.29 -0.79 -5.40
N ALA A 68 -11.94 -1.75 -4.55
CA ALA A 68 -10.56 -2.05 -4.20
C ALA A 68 -9.94 -3.07 -5.16
N TYR A 69 -8.67 -2.85 -5.49
CA TYR A 69 -7.84 -3.82 -6.21
C TYR A 69 -6.42 -3.85 -5.63
N ILE A 70 -5.73 -4.96 -5.80
CA ILE A 70 -4.34 -5.11 -5.37
C ILE A 70 -3.46 -4.32 -6.34
N PHE A 71 -2.84 -3.24 -5.86
CA PHE A 71 -1.87 -2.48 -6.66
C PHE A 71 -0.51 -3.18 -6.64
N CYS A 72 0.00 -3.50 -5.44
CA CYS A 72 1.19 -4.32 -5.29
C CYS A 72 1.19 -5.06 -3.95
N LYS A 73 2.09 -6.05 -3.84
CA LYS A 73 2.29 -6.85 -2.63
C LYS A 73 3.76 -6.78 -2.21
N ASN A 74 3.99 -6.66 -0.91
CA ASN A 74 5.30 -6.74 -0.30
C ASN A 74 5.89 -8.15 -0.55
N ASN A 75 7.08 -8.19 -1.16
CA ASN A 75 7.82 -9.41 -1.47
C ASN A 75 9.23 -9.40 -0.87
N ILE A 76 9.45 -8.66 0.22
CA ILE A 76 10.78 -8.51 0.84
C ILE A 76 11.14 -9.80 1.58
N GLU A 77 12.15 -10.49 1.06
CA GLU A 77 12.85 -11.58 1.73
C GLU A 77 14.35 -11.39 1.48
N LEU A 78 15.11 -11.29 2.57
CA LEU A 78 16.50 -10.88 2.53
C LEU A 78 17.39 -12.01 3.05
N THR A 79 18.36 -12.40 2.23
CA THR A 79 19.43 -13.32 2.62
C THR A 79 20.60 -12.56 3.23
N ALA A 80 21.39 -13.23 4.08
CA ALA A 80 22.60 -12.63 4.66
C ALA A 80 23.60 -12.17 3.58
N ALA A 81 23.67 -12.89 2.45
CA ALA A 81 24.53 -12.51 1.33
C ALA A 81 24.08 -11.20 0.65
N GLN A 82 22.78 -11.03 0.39
CA GLN A 82 22.24 -9.79 -0.18
C GLN A 82 22.46 -8.60 0.76
N ILE A 83 22.26 -8.81 2.07
CA ILE A 83 22.48 -7.80 3.10
C ILE A 83 23.96 -7.38 3.16
N GLY A 84 24.87 -8.37 3.20
CA GLY A 84 26.31 -8.13 3.19
C GLY A 84 26.79 -7.41 1.94
N ALA A 85 26.31 -7.81 0.76
CA ALA A 85 26.63 -7.16 -0.50
C ALA A 85 26.15 -5.70 -0.56
N ALA A 86 25.02 -5.38 0.09
CA ALA A 86 24.48 -4.03 0.19
C ALA A 86 25.11 -3.18 1.32
N GLY A 87 26.02 -3.74 2.12
CA GLY A 87 26.63 -3.06 3.28
C GLY A 87 25.61 -2.68 4.35
N LYS A 88 24.55 -3.47 4.54
CA LYS A 88 23.49 -3.22 5.51
C LYS A 88 23.65 -4.09 6.76
N LEU A 89 23.02 -3.66 7.86
CA LEU A 89 23.09 -4.31 9.18
C LEU A 89 21.73 -4.85 9.66
N VAL A 90 20.76 -4.95 8.76
CA VAL A 90 19.45 -5.54 9.06
C VAL A 90 19.59 -7.05 9.19
N ALA A 91 18.70 -7.70 9.97
CA ALA A 91 18.68 -9.15 10.04
C ALA A 91 18.25 -9.78 8.70
N PRO A 92 18.76 -10.96 8.32
CA PRO A 92 18.16 -11.75 7.25
C PRO A 92 16.80 -12.29 7.71
N GLY A 93 15.87 -12.46 6.77
CA GLY A 93 14.56 -12.98 7.08
C GLY A 93 13.50 -12.69 6.03
N ASN A 94 12.31 -13.23 6.29
CA ASN A 94 11.10 -12.95 5.54
C ASN A 94 10.38 -11.78 6.19
N TYR A 95 10.19 -10.71 5.41
CA TYR A 95 9.53 -9.47 5.82
C TYR A 95 8.27 -9.19 5.00
N ARG A 96 7.73 -10.19 4.30
CA ARG A 96 6.55 -10.04 3.43
C ARG A 96 5.29 -9.64 4.19
N ASP A 97 5.20 -10.02 5.45
CA ASP A 97 4.09 -9.70 6.37
C ASP A 97 4.20 -8.30 6.97
N ARG A 98 5.31 -7.58 6.75
CA ARG A 98 5.52 -6.24 7.32
C ARG A 98 4.69 -5.20 6.59
N GLU A 99 4.11 -4.31 7.38
CA GLU A 99 3.18 -3.29 6.94
C GLU A 99 3.78 -2.28 5.97
N PHE A 100 2.93 -1.75 5.10
CA PHE A 100 3.22 -0.50 4.43
C PHE A 100 2.87 0.64 5.39
N CYS A 101 3.86 1.42 5.81
CA CYS A 101 3.68 2.47 6.81
C CYS A 101 3.55 3.88 6.22
N GLY A 102 3.39 3.98 4.90
CA GLY A 102 3.35 5.28 4.25
C GLY A 102 3.50 5.19 2.74
N ALA A 103 2.75 6.01 2.03
CA ALA A 103 2.91 6.25 0.62
C ALA A 103 2.61 7.72 0.31
N CYS A 104 3.23 8.27 -0.73
CA CYS A 104 2.92 9.58 -1.28
C CYS A 104 3.36 9.69 -2.75
N PHE A 105 2.65 10.48 -3.54
CA PHE A 105 3.14 10.87 -4.87
C PHE A 105 4.08 12.08 -4.76
N ASP A 106 5.09 12.12 -5.61
CA ASP A 106 5.85 13.35 -5.83
C ASP A 106 4.94 14.46 -6.40
N PRO A 107 5.33 15.75 -6.32
CA PRO A 107 4.50 16.85 -6.79
C PRO A 107 4.08 16.77 -8.26
N THR A 108 4.81 16.03 -9.09
CA THR A 108 4.48 15.83 -10.52
C THR A 108 3.60 14.61 -10.77
N GLY A 109 3.34 13.78 -9.75
CA GLY A 109 2.54 12.57 -9.86
C GLY A 109 3.17 11.47 -10.71
N ARG A 110 4.50 11.53 -10.92
CA ARG A 110 5.26 10.58 -11.75
C ARG A 110 5.94 9.49 -10.93
N VAL A 111 6.15 9.70 -9.64
CA VAL A 111 6.77 8.75 -8.74
C VAL A 111 5.85 8.56 -7.53
N LEU A 112 5.48 7.32 -7.26
CA LEU A 112 4.87 6.93 -6.00
C LEU A 112 6.00 6.43 -5.08
N PHE A 113 6.21 7.11 -3.96
CA PHE A 113 7.05 6.59 -2.89
C PHE A 113 6.18 5.76 -1.96
N ALA A 114 6.68 4.60 -1.55
CA ALA A 114 6.02 3.76 -0.55
C ALA A 114 7.06 3.14 0.39
N SER A 115 6.72 3.02 1.66
CA SER A 115 7.61 2.55 2.72
C SER A 115 7.04 1.29 3.37
N VAL A 116 7.90 0.30 3.58
CA VAL A 116 7.65 -0.87 4.43
C VAL A 116 8.38 -0.65 5.75
N GLN A 117 7.66 -0.69 6.87
CA GLN A 117 8.17 -0.25 8.18
C GLN A 117 9.40 -1.04 8.62
N THR A 118 9.30 -2.36 8.58
CA THR A 118 10.37 -3.29 8.94
C THR A 118 10.73 -4.11 7.70
N PRO A 119 12.00 -4.18 7.28
CA PRO A 119 13.20 -3.68 7.94
C PRO A 119 13.53 -2.21 7.64
N GLY A 120 12.58 -1.41 7.14
CA GLY A 120 12.78 -0.01 6.79
C GLY A 120 13.23 0.15 5.35
N ILE A 121 12.34 -0.17 4.41
CA ILE A 121 12.61 -0.06 2.96
C ILE A 121 11.63 0.92 2.35
N THR A 122 12.16 1.95 1.68
CA THR A 122 11.38 2.85 0.84
C THR A 122 11.67 2.55 -0.63
N VAL A 123 10.62 2.41 -1.42
CA VAL A 123 10.70 2.21 -2.87
C VAL A 123 10.18 3.44 -3.60
N ALA A 124 10.78 3.72 -4.75
CA ALA A 124 10.29 4.69 -5.73
C ALA A 124 9.69 3.91 -6.91
N ILE A 125 8.38 3.99 -7.08
CA ILE A 125 7.66 3.30 -8.14
C ILE A 125 7.40 4.31 -9.25
N VAL A 126 7.80 3.97 -10.47
CA VAL A 126 7.46 4.70 -11.68
C VAL A 126 6.53 3.82 -12.52
N GLY A 127 5.32 4.30 -12.78
CA GLY A 127 4.35 3.57 -13.57
C GLY A 127 4.42 3.95 -15.05
N PRO A 128 3.63 3.29 -15.89
CA PRO A 128 2.95 3.95 -16.99
C PRO A 128 1.62 4.56 -16.49
N TRP A 129 1.65 5.44 -15.47
CA TRP A 129 0.48 5.94 -14.72
C TRP A 129 -0.69 6.48 -15.55
N ARG A 130 -0.42 6.89 -16.79
CA ARG A 130 -1.47 7.29 -17.75
C ARG A 130 -2.46 6.16 -18.08
N ARG A 131 -2.13 4.90 -17.75
CA ARG A 131 -2.95 3.70 -17.96
C ARG A 131 -3.71 3.29 -16.70
N GLY A 132 -4.40 4.22 -16.05
CA GLY A 132 -5.17 3.93 -14.84
C GLY A 132 -5.54 5.19 -14.07
N ASN A 133 -6.06 4.98 -12.85
CA ASN A 133 -6.44 6.03 -11.92
C ASN A 133 -5.36 6.35 -10.87
N LEU A 134 -4.29 5.55 -10.81
CA LEU A 134 -3.16 5.72 -9.89
C LEU A 134 -2.00 6.42 -10.51
#